data_AF-A0A6G2JTT7-F1
#
_entry.id   AF-A0A6G2JTT7-F1
#
_cell.length_a   1.000
_cell.length_b   1.000
_cell.length_c   1.000
_cell.angle_alpha   90.00
_cell.angle_beta   90.00
_cell.angle_gamma   90.00
#
_symmetry.space_group_name_H-M   'P 1'
#
loop_
_entity.id
_entity.type
_entity.pdbx_description
1 polymer ?
#
loop_
_entity_poly.entity_id
_entity_poly.type
_entity_poly.pdbx_seq_one_letter_code
_entity_poly.pdbx_strand_id
1 'polypeptide(L)'
;GLDCPLHVSQNDGTLMSADFARRYPVATFASGPTNSMRGAAFLSGIRDGVVIDVGGTTSDIGVLVHGFPREASTAVSVAGVRTNFRMPDVLSLGLGGGSLVRSANGAAAGVTVGPDSVGYELTERALVFGGVELTATDVATAAGMAEIGDASTVDALDETLVGDAVDRMQDMLSTAVEQMKTSADPVPVVIVGGGGVLVRDGLAGASETIRPDHFSVASAIGAAIAQVGAETDRVYSMASMTRDEAMTEARSVTAQRAVDAGADAATVEITDVDEIPLTYLPSNAIRIRVKAVGDLAAGNGASSGGAGT
;
A
#
# COMPACT_ATOMS: atom_id res chain seq x y z
N GLY A 1 10.12 -19.71 -23.99
CA GLY A 1 9.90 -18.45 -23.26
C GLY A 1 8.81 -18.67 -22.25
N LEU A 2 8.24 -17.60 -21.68
CA LEU A 2 6.99 -17.67 -20.92
C LEU A 2 5.84 -17.32 -21.87
N ASP A 3 4.86 -18.21 -22.00
CA ASP A 3 3.68 -18.03 -22.86
C ASP A 3 2.45 -17.72 -21.98
N CYS A 4 2.50 -16.60 -21.24
CA CYS A 4 1.43 -16.15 -20.35
C CYS A 4 1.09 -14.66 -20.55
N PRO A 5 -0.17 -14.25 -20.27
CA PRO A 5 -0.54 -12.84 -20.29
C PRO A 5 0.23 -12.02 -19.26
N LEU A 6 0.77 -10.87 -19.67
CA LEU A 6 1.44 -9.92 -18.77
C LEU A 6 0.42 -8.92 -18.21
N HIS A 7 0.27 -8.94 -16.90
CA HIS A 7 -0.51 -7.96 -16.14
C HIS A 7 0.42 -7.09 -15.29
N VAL A 8 -0.02 -5.87 -15.02
CA VAL A 8 0.68 -4.88 -14.20
C VAL A 8 -0.25 -4.41 -13.10
N SER A 9 0.27 -4.28 -11.88
CA SER A 9 -0.48 -3.73 -10.75
C SER A 9 -0.76 -2.23 -10.92
N GLN A 10 -1.98 -1.84 -10.60
CA GLN A 10 -2.45 -0.46 -10.55
C GLN A 10 -2.23 0.16 -9.17
N ASN A 11 -2.36 1.48 -9.14
CA ASN A 11 -2.28 2.33 -7.95
C ASN A 11 -3.48 2.22 -7.01
N ASP A 12 -4.42 1.32 -7.30
CA ASP A 12 -5.66 1.14 -6.56
C ASP A 12 -5.82 -0.29 -5.99
N GLY A 13 -4.76 -1.11 -6.12
CA GLY A 13 -4.69 -2.50 -5.66
C GLY A 13 -5.23 -3.54 -6.65
N THR A 14 -5.53 -3.15 -7.90
CA THR A 14 -6.03 -4.06 -8.94
C THR A 14 -5.01 -4.31 -10.05
N LEU A 15 -5.33 -5.20 -11.00
CA LEU A 15 -4.53 -5.53 -12.17
C LEU A 15 -5.07 -4.87 -13.43
N MET A 16 -4.15 -4.52 -14.32
CA MET A 16 -4.43 -4.11 -15.70
C MET A 16 -3.57 -4.87 -16.69
N SER A 17 -4.01 -4.93 -17.95
CA SER A 17 -3.21 -5.47 -19.04
C SER A 17 -1.99 -4.59 -19.33
N ALA A 18 -0.92 -5.20 -19.85
CA ALA A 18 0.27 -4.47 -20.29
C ALA A 18 -0.05 -3.39 -21.35
N ASP A 19 -1.03 -3.64 -22.23
CA ASP A 19 -1.47 -2.67 -23.23
C ASP A 19 -2.12 -1.43 -22.61
N PHE A 20 -2.91 -1.61 -21.55
CA PHE A 20 -3.48 -0.50 -20.81
C PHE A 20 -2.39 0.29 -20.08
N ALA A 21 -1.48 -0.40 -19.39
CA ALA A 21 -0.35 0.23 -18.70
C ALA A 21 0.52 1.07 -19.66
N ARG A 22 0.72 0.60 -20.90
CA ARG A 22 1.46 1.33 -21.94
C ARG A 22 0.76 2.61 -22.39
N ARG A 23 -0.59 2.62 -22.40
CA ARG A 23 -1.38 3.81 -22.77
C ARG A 23 -1.52 4.79 -21.60
N TYR A 24 -1.56 4.27 -20.36
CA TYR A 24 -1.80 5.03 -19.14
C TYR A 24 -0.76 4.69 -18.06
N PRO A 25 0.53 4.99 -18.27
CA PRO A 25 1.59 4.61 -17.32
C PRO A 25 1.43 5.29 -15.95
N VAL A 26 0.72 6.41 -15.88
CA VAL A 26 0.39 7.09 -14.61
C VAL A 26 -0.37 6.19 -13.62
N ALA A 27 -1.10 5.17 -14.11
CA ALA A 27 -1.83 4.22 -13.27
C ALA A 27 -0.90 3.26 -12.48
N THR A 28 0.41 3.24 -12.77
CA THR A 28 1.37 2.41 -12.01
C THR A 28 1.99 3.13 -10.81
N PHE A 29 1.73 4.44 -10.64
CA PHE A 29 2.33 5.23 -9.56
C PHE A 29 1.85 4.73 -8.19
N ALA A 30 2.76 4.54 -7.23
CA ALA A 30 2.41 3.97 -5.92
C ALA A 30 1.77 2.56 -5.96
N SER A 31 1.98 1.78 -7.04
CA SER A 31 1.55 0.38 -7.09
C SER A 31 2.28 -0.53 -6.09
N GLY A 32 3.50 -0.18 -5.68
CA GLY A 32 4.24 -0.91 -4.64
C GLY A 32 3.50 -0.90 -3.30
N PRO A 33 3.22 0.28 -2.72
CA PRO A 33 2.43 0.40 -1.49
C PRO A 33 1.05 -0.26 -1.57
N THR A 34 0.35 -0.12 -2.70
CA THR A 34 -0.98 -0.78 -2.84
C THR A 34 -0.87 -2.29 -2.85
N ASN A 35 0.15 -2.85 -3.50
CA ASN A 35 0.42 -4.29 -3.45
C ASN A 35 0.72 -4.73 -2.02
N SER A 36 1.54 -3.99 -1.27
CA SER A 36 1.82 -4.32 0.13
C SER A 36 0.57 -4.29 0.99
N MET A 37 -0.31 -3.30 0.80
CA MET A 37 -1.61 -3.23 1.48
C MET A 37 -2.52 -4.41 1.13
N ARG A 38 -2.61 -4.79 -0.15
CA ARG A 38 -3.37 -5.96 -0.61
C ARG A 38 -2.83 -7.25 -0.03
N GLY A 39 -1.52 -7.41 -0.01
CA GLY A 39 -0.86 -8.55 0.63
C GLY A 39 -1.10 -8.59 2.13
N ALA A 40 -1.02 -7.44 2.82
CA ALA A 40 -1.32 -7.32 4.25
C ALA A 40 -2.76 -7.74 4.56
N ALA A 41 -3.74 -7.27 3.77
CA ALA A 41 -5.14 -7.65 3.92
C ALA A 41 -5.34 -9.17 3.74
N PHE A 42 -4.71 -9.74 2.72
CA PHE A 42 -4.79 -11.18 2.43
C PHE A 42 -4.16 -12.03 3.54
N LEU A 43 -2.96 -11.67 3.99
CA LEU A 43 -2.20 -12.43 4.98
C LEU A 43 -2.79 -12.34 6.40
N SER A 44 -3.33 -11.18 6.77
CA SER A 44 -3.88 -10.94 8.11
C SER A 44 -5.38 -11.25 8.21
N GLY A 45 -6.12 -11.25 7.10
CA GLY A 45 -7.58 -11.27 7.08
C GLY A 45 -8.24 -9.95 7.48
N ILE A 46 -7.46 -8.91 7.81
CA ILE A 46 -7.97 -7.59 8.16
C ILE A 46 -8.38 -6.85 6.89
N ARG A 47 -9.66 -6.45 6.82
CA ARG A 47 -10.22 -5.71 5.69
C ARG A 47 -10.28 -4.20 5.92
N ASP A 48 -10.34 -3.77 7.17
CA ASP A 48 -10.46 -2.36 7.54
C ASP A 48 -9.45 -2.08 8.67
N GLY A 49 -8.48 -1.20 8.41
CA GLY A 49 -7.35 -0.98 9.32
C GLY A 49 -6.22 -0.17 8.70
N VAL A 50 -5.12 -0.01 9.43
CA VAL A 50 -3.90 0.65 8.93
C VAL A 50 -2.86 -0.40 8.58
N VAL A 51 -2.13 -0.19 7.50
CA VAL A 51 -0.98 -1.02 7.11
C VAL A 51 0.27 -0.17 7.21
N ILE A 52 1.32 -0.72 7.80
CA ILE A 52 2.68 -0.15 7.80
C ILE A 52 3.58 -1.11 7.04
N ASP A 53 4.00 -0.73 5.84
CA ASP A 53 5.01 -1.45 5.07
C ASP A 53 6.38 -0.83 5.32
N VAL A 54 7.20 -1.49 6.13
CA VAL A 54 8.55 -1.02 6.47
C VAL A 54 9.57 -1.68 5.55
N GLY A 55 10.21 -0.87 4.71
CA GLY A 55 11.29 -1.29 3.82
C GLY A 55 12.68 -1.05 4.40
N GLY A 56 13.68 -1.07 3.51
CA GLY A 56 15.07 -0.73 3.86
C GLY A 56 15.32 0.78 3.99
N THR A 57 14.56 1.62 3.28
CA THR A 57 14.75 3.08 3.26
C THR A 57 13.61 3.84 3.91
N THR A 58 12.39 3.36 3.72
CA THR A 58 11.16 4.09 3.98
C THR A 58 10.12 3.17 4.58
N SER A 59 9.15 3.78 5.27
CA SER A 59 7.93 3.12 5.73
C SER A 59 6.75 3.77 5.01
N ASP A 60 5.92 2.97 4.36
CA ASP A 60 4.69 3.42 3.73
C ASP A 60 3.49 3.04 4.60
N ILE A 61 2.76 4.06 5.05
CA ILE A 61 1.57 3.89 5.90
C ILE A 61 0.33 4.18 5.06
N GLY A 62 -0.56 3.20 4.96
CA GLY A 62 -1.80 3.32 4.21
C GLY A 62 -2.99 2.80 5.00
N VAL A 63 -4.20 3.10 4.53
CA VAL A 63 -5.45 2.62 5.16
C VAL A 63 -6.12 1.63 4.23
N LEU A 64 -6.58 0.52 4.80
CA LEU A 64 -7.45 -0.44 4.15
C LEU A 64 -8.91 -0.09 4.43
N VAL A 65 -9.72 -0.14 3.38
CA VAL A 65 -11.18 -0.09 3.44
C VAL A 65 -11.70 -1.25 2.61
N HIS A 66 -12.46 -2.15 3.23
CA HIS A 66 -13.02 -3.36 2.58
C HIS A 66 -11.98 -4.27 1.90
N GLY A 67 -10.73 -4.22 2.36
CA GLY A 67 -9.59 -4.98 1.84
C GLY A 67 -8.84 -4.26 0.72
N PHE A 68 -9.25 -3.05 0.32
CA PHE A 68 -8.58 -2.24 -0.70
C PHE A 68 -7.92 -1.00 -0.11
N PRO A 69 -6.83 -0.49 -0.72
CA PRO A 69 -6.26 0.80 -0.31
C PRO A 69 -7.30 1.93 -0.40
N ARG A 70 -7.41 2.72 0.66
CA ARG A 70 -8.21 3.94 0.69
C ARG A 70 -7.66 4.93 -0.34
N GLU A 71 -8.52 5.45 -1.20
CA GLU A 71 -8.14 6.52 -2.12
C GLU A 71 -8.01 7.86 -1.39
N ALA A 72 -7.07 8.70 -1.85
CA ALA A 72 -6.95 10.06 -1.36
C ALA A 72 -8.20 10.88 -1.72
N SER A 73 -8.81 11.50 -0.71
CA SER A 73 -10.00 12.35 -0.87
C SER A 73 -9.72 13.69 -1.55
N THR A 74 -8.44 14.07 -1.66
CA THR A 74 -7.99 15.32 -2.26
C THR A 74 -7.02 15.06 -3.41
N ALA A 75 -6.92 16.04 -4.30
CA ALA A 75 -6.00 15.99 -5.43
C ALA A 75 -4.54 15.85 -4.95
N VAL A 76 -3.89 14.75 -5.36
CA VAL A 76 -2.51 14.43 -5.00
C VAL A 76 -1.54 15.16 -5.94
N SER A 77 -0.46 15.70 -5.38
CA SER A 77 0.63 16.30 -6.16
C SER A 77 1.70 15.26 -6.46
N VAL A 78 2.02 15.06 -7.74
CA VAL A 78 3.10 14.17 -8.18
C VAL A 78 4.17 15.00 -8.88
N ALA A 79 5.41 14.95 -8.37
CA ALA A 79 6.52 15.77 -8.87
C ALA A 79 6.18 17.26 -8.98
N GLY A 80 5.41 17.80 -8.02
CA GLY A 80 4.96 19.19 -7.99
C GLY A 80 3.74 19.50 -8.86
N VAL A 81 3.20 18.52 -9.59
CA VAL A 81 2.01 18.67 -10.42
C VAL A 81 0.79 18.14 -9.67
N ARG A 82 -0.18 19.02 -9.40
CA ARG A 82 -1.47 18.61 -8.85
C ARG A 82 -2.24 17.77 -9.88
N THR A 83 -2.54 16.53 -9.54
CA THR A 83 -3.25 15.58 -10.41
C THR A 83 -4.65 15.30 -9.89
N ASN A 84 -5.55 14.85 -10.77
CA ASN A 84 -6.85 14.31 -10.36
C ASN A 84 -6.88 12.78 -10.37
N PHE A 85 -5.72 12.14 -10.54
CA PHE A 85 -5.63 10.69 -10.57
C PHE A 85 -6.02 10.14 -9.21
N ARG A 86 -6.71 8.99 -9.23
CA ARG A 86 -6.91 8.21 -8.04
C ARG A 86 -5.56 7.67 -7.62
N MET A 87 -5.15 8.01 -6.41
CA MET A 87 -3.91 7.57 -5.81
C MET A 87 -4.27 7.06 -4.42
N PRO A 88 -3.57 6.02 -3.93
CA PRO A 88 -3.79 5.54 -2.60
C PRO A 88 -3.37 6.65 -1.63
N ASP A 89 -4.13 6.81 -0.56
CA ASP A 89 -3.76 7.71 0.52
C ASP A 89 -2.66 7.04 1.33
N VAL A 90 -1.42 7.40 1.00
CA VAL A 90 -0.20 6.82 1.58
C VAL A 90 0.66 7.93 2.16
N LEU A 91 1.07 7.75 3.41
CA LEU A 91 2.05 8.56 4.09
C LEU A 91 3.38 7.82 4.12
N SER A 92 4.38 8.33 3.39
CA SER A 92 5.73 7.78 3.39
C SER A 92 6.62 8.49 4.41
N LEU A 93 7.26 7.72 5.29
CA LEU A 93 8.26 8.18 6.26
C LEU A 93 9.66 7.74 5.82
N GLY A 94 10.66 8.60 6.07
CA GLY A 94 12.09 8.26 5.94
C GLY A 94 12.60 7.35 7.05
N LEU A 95 11.88 6.26 7.34
CA LEU A 95 12.18 5.27 8.37
C LEU A 95 12.17 3.88 7.72
N GLY A 96 13.32 3.22 7.66
CA GLY A 96 13.47 1.83 7.24
C GLY A 96 14.72 1.22 7.87
N GLY A 97 15.03 -0.04 7.55
CA GLY A 97 16.17 -0.75 8.15
C GLY A 97 17.51 -0.01 8.07
N GLY A 98 17.78 0.63 6.92
CA GLY A 98 18.99 1.40 6.69
C GLY A 98 18.92 2.87 7.10
N SER A 99 17.85 3.34 7.72
CA SER A 99 17.78 4.72 8.22
C SER A 99 18.89 4.97 9.22
N LEU A 100 19.66 6.05 8.99
CA LEU A 100 20.81 6.40 9.83
C LEU A 100 20.35 6.90 11.20
N VAL A 101 21.01 6.44 12.25
CA VAL A 101 20.76 6.84 13.64
C VAL A 101 21.91 7.73 14.10
N ARG A 102 21.58 8.92 14.59
CA ARG A 102 22.59 9.89 15.04
C ARG A 102 22.21 10.43 16.40
N SER A 103 23.18 10.42 17.31
CA SER A 103 23.13 11.21 18.54
C SER A 103 23.69 12.60 18.24
N ALA A 104 22.96 13.65 18.60
CA ALA A 104 23.46 15.01 18.48
C ALA A 104 24.25 15.38 19.75
N ASN A 105 25.36 16.12 19.59
CA ASN A 105 26.20 16.48 20.73
C ASN A 105 25.53 17.55 21.61
N GLY A 106 25.20 17.20 22.85
CA GLY A 106 24.76 18.10 23.92
C GLY A 106 23.44 17.67 24.57
N ALA A 107 23.28 17.95 25.86
CA ALA A 107 22.15 17.49 26.70
C ALA A 107 20.74 17.92 26.24
N ALA A 108 20.62 18.71 25.18
CA ALA A 108 19.36 19.19 24.60
C ALA A 108 19.10 18.66 23.17
N ALA A 109 20.00 17.85 22.61
CA ALA A 109 19.93 17.39 21.24
C ALA A 109 19.74 15.87 21.23
N GLY A 110 18.48 15.43 21.20
CA GLY A 110 18.09 14.03 21.26
C GLY A 110 18.52 13.20 20.05
N VAL A 111 18.11 11.93 20.05
CA VAL A 111 18.41 10.98 18.97
C VAL A 111 17.57 11.28 17.72
N THR A 112 18.21 11.20 16.56
CA THR A 112 17.57 11.32 15.26
C THR A 112 17.66 10.00 14.51
N VAL A 113 16.59 9.64 13.80
CA VAL A 113 16.51 8.46 12.93
C VAL A 113 16.03 8.91 11.55
N GLY A 114 16.82 8.63 10.52
CA GLY A 114 16.58 9.12 9.16
C GLY A 114 16.67 10.65 9.03
N PRO A 115 16.13 11.25 7.95
CA PRO A 115 15.50 10.57 6.81
C PRO A 115 16.52 9.90 5.88
N ASP A 116 17.81 10.19 6.05
CA ASP A 116 18.89 9.59 5.27
C ASP A 116 18.97 8.08 5.54
N SER A 117 19.24 7.30 4.50
CA SER A 117 19.37 5.85 4.58
C SER A 117 20.54 5.37 3.74
N VAL A 118 21.20 4.30 4.20
CA VAL A 118 22.20 3.56 3.39
C VAL A 118 21.54 2.71 2.30
N GLY A 119 20.21 2.54 2.34
CA GLY A 119 19.43 1.90 1.29
C GLY A 119 19.90 0.51 0.92
N TYR A 120 20.21 0.29 -0.36
CA TYR A 120 20.67 -1.00 -0.87
C TYR A 120 22.05 -1.41 -0.31
N GLU A 121 22.82 -0.46 0.22
CA GLU A 121 24.14 -0.70 0.84
C GLU A 121 24.02 -1.15 2.31
N LEU A 122 22.81 -1.43 2.81
CA LEU A 122 22.57 -1.84 4.20
C LEU A 122 23.49 -2.99 4.63
N THR A 123 23.59 -4.03 3.79
CA THR A 123 24.40 -5.23 4.08
C THR A 123 25.91 -4.99 4.03
N GLU A 124 26.35 -3.81 3.61
CA GLU A 124 27.77 -3.45 3.54
C GLU A 124 28.14 -2.37 4.59
N ARG A 125 27.21 -1.47 4.90
CA ARG A 125 27.49 -0.27 5.69
C ARG A 125 27.01 -0.31 7.13
N ALA A 126 25.99 -1.10 7.46
CA ALA A 126 25.50 -1.22 8.84
C ALA A 126 26.47 -2.02 9.73
N LEU A 127 26.50 -1.71 11.03
CA LEU A 127 27.42 -2.32 11.99
C LEU A 127 27.25 -3.84 12.10
N VAL A 128 26.02 -4.34 12.12
CA VAL A 128 25.71 -5.79 12.20
C VAL A 128 26.20 -6.57 10.98
N PHE A 129 26.56 -5.90 9.89
CA PHE A 129 27.19 -6.53 8.72
C PHE A 129 28.68 -6.20 8.57
N GLY A 130 29.31 -5.62 9.59
CA GLY A 130 30.72 -5.26 9.60
C GLY A 130 31.05 -3.90 8.98
N GLY A 131 30.03 -3.07 8.73
CA GLY A 131 30.19 -1.69 8.28
C GLY A 131 30.51 -0.72 9.42
N VAL A 132 30.31 0.57 9.18
CA VAL A 132 30.71 1.66 10.11
C VAL A 132 29.59 2.63 10.43
N GLU A 133 28.44 2.50 9.78
CA GLU A 133 27.30 3.39 9.96
C GLU A 133 26.31 2.77 10.93
N LEU A 134 25.84 3.54 11.91
CA LEU A 134 24.76 3.11 12.80
C LEU A 134 23.41 3.30 12.11
N THR A 135 22.65 2.21 11.99
CA THR A 135 21.36 2.14 11.32
C THR A 135 20.23 1.67 12.24
N ALA A 136 18.98 1.80 11.80
CA ALA A 136 17.82 1.28 12.52
C ALA A 136 17.87 -0.24 12.70
N THR A 137 18.43 -0.99 11.74
CA THR A 137 18.66 -2.44 11.86
C THR A 137 19.66 -2.77 12.98
N ASP A 138 20.72 -1.97 13.15
CA ASP A 138 21.68 -2.14 14.24
C ASP A 138 21.01 -1.92 15.60
N VAL A 139 20.23 -0.84 15.71
CA VAL A 139 19.45 -0.53 16.93
C VAL A 139 18.43 -1.63 17.24
N ALA A 140 17.71 -2.14 16.24
CA ALA A 140 16.75 -3.23 16.45
C ALA A 140 17.43 -4.52 16.92
N THR A 141 18.63 -4.81 16.42
CA THR A 141 19.43 -5.96 16.86
C THR A 141 19.91 -5.77 18.29
N ALA A 142 20.48 -4.61 18.61
CA ALA A 142 20.94 -4.27 19.96
C ALA A 142 19.81 -4.26 21.00
N ALA A 143 18.61 -3.83 20.60
CA ALA A 143 17.42 -3.83 21.44
C ALA A 143 16.75 -5.21 21.59
N GLY A 144 17.29 -6.27 20.97
CA GLY A 144 16.72 -7.62 20.98
C GLY A 144 15.38 -7.72 20.22
N MET A 145 15.09 -6.79 19.31
CA MET A 145 13.87 -6.78 18.50
C MET A 145 14.00 -7.67 17.25
N ALA A 146 15.23 -7.94 16.81
CA ALA A 146 15.53 -8.76 15.65
C ALA A 146 16.86 -9.50 15.81
N GLU A 147 16.98 -10.67 15.19
CA GLU A 147 18.24 -11.40 15.05
C GLU A 147 18.76 -11.20 13.63
N ILE A 148 19.54 -10.14 13.40
CA ILE A 148 20.06 -9.78 12.07
C ILE A 148 21.56 -9.52 12.16
N GLY A 149 22.33 -10.14 11.26
CA GLY A 149 23.77 -9.97 11.19
C GLY A 149 24.50 -10.54 12.41
N ASP A 150 25.65 -9.96 12.74
CA ASP A 150 26.45 -10.30 13.91
C ASP A 150 26.11 -9.36 15.08
N ALA A 151 25.36 -9.85 16.07
CA ALA A 151 24.97 -9.06 17.23
C ALA A 151 26.17 -8.56 18.06
N SER A 152 27.33 -9.24 17.99
CA SER A 152 28.49 -8.83 18.77
C SER A 152 29.08 -7.48 18.37
N THR A 153 28.77 -6.99 17.16
CA THR A 153 29.22 -5.68 16.69
C THR A 153 28.42 -4.53 17.28
N VAL A 154 27.26 -4.82 17.88
CA VAL A 154 26.37 -3.82 18.52
C VAL A 154 26.30 -3.94 20.04
N ASP A 155 26.98 -4.91 20.64
CA ASP A 155 27.06 -5.09 22.11
C ASP A 155 27.66 -3.87 22.83
N ALA A 156 28.49 -3.09 22.15
CA ALA A 156 29.15 -1.91 22.70
C ALA A 156 28.32 -0.62 22.57
N LEU A 157 27.12 -0.69 21.98
CA LEU A 157 26.24 0.48 21.88
C LEU A 157 25.71 0.88 23.25
N ASP A 158 25.62 2.18 23.48
CA ASP A 158 25.07 2.73 24.71
C ASP A 158 23.57 2.40 24.83
N GLU A 159 23.17 1.84 25.97
CA GLU A 159 21.78 1.42 26.22
C GLU A 159 20.78 2.59 26.13
N THR A 160 21.20 3.80 26.53
CA THR A 160 20.35 5.00 26.46
C THR A 160 20.14 5.40 25.01
N LEU A 161 21.21 5.40 24.19
CA LEU A 161 21.12 5.66 22.76
C LEU A 161 20.17 4.66 22.05
N VAL A 162 20.29 3.38 22.38
CA VAL A 162 19.43 2.33 21.80
C VAL A 162 17.98 2.55 22.21
N GLY A 163 17.71 2.81 23.50
CA GLY A 163 16.37 3.11 24.00
C GLY A 163 15.75 4.34 23.33
N ASP A 164 16.46 5.46 23.34
CA ASP A 164 16.01 6.72 22.73
C ASP A 164 15.77 6.57 21.21
N ALA A 165 16.60 5.79 20.50
CA ALA A 165 16.41 5.51 19.08
C ALA A 165 15.14 4.68 18.83
N VAL A 166 14.90 3.66 19.67
CA VAL A 166 13.68 2.84 19.58
C VAL A 166 12.45 3.67 19.84
N ASP A 167 12.43 4.46 20.92
CA ASP A 167 11.31 5.34 21.27
C ASP A 167 11.04 6.33 20.14
N ARG A 168 12.10 6.92 19.57
CA ARG A 168 11.99 7.81 18.42
C ARG A 168 11.34 7.13 17.21
N MET A 169 11.70 5.86 16.90
CA MET A 169 11.08 5.10 15.82
C MET A 169 9.59 4.82 16.10
N GLN A 170 9.25 4.41 17.33
CA GLN A 170 7.85 4.13 17.70
C GLN A 170 6.99 5.39 17.67
N ASP A 171 7.54 6.54 18.07
CA ASP A 171 6.87 7.84 17.99
C ASP A 171 6.58 8.27 16.54
N MET A 172 7.54 8.06 15.62
CA MET A 172 7.35 8.32 14.19
C MET A 172 6.18 7.51 13.63
N LEU A 173 6.17 6.20 13.93
CA LEU A 173 5.15 5.28 13.45
C LEU A 173 3.79 5.57 14.08
N SER A 174 3.73 5.79 15.39
CA SER A 174 2.50 6.14 16.13
C SER A 174 1.88 7.44 15.60
N THR A 175 2.72 8.46 15.37
CA THR A 175 2.25 9.73 14.79
C THR A 175 1.67 9.53 13.38
N ALA A 176 2.30 8.70 12.55
CA ALA A 176 1.81 8.40 11.22
C ALA A 176 0.50 7.59 11.25
N VAL A 177 0.37 6.61 12.15
CA VAL A 177 -0.89 5.88 12.35
C VAL A 177 -2.01 6.84 12.73
N GLU A 178 -1.78 7.72 13.72
CA GLU A 178 -2.75 8.73 14.13
C GLU A 178 -3.14 9.69 13.00
N GLN A 179 -2.18 10.13 12.19
CA GLN A 179 -2.45 11.00 11.05
C GLN A 179 -3.32 10.33 9.97
N MET A 180 -3.20 9.01 9.81
CA MET A 180 -3.90 8.27 8.76
C MET A 180 -5.31 7.82 9.18
N LYS A 181 -5.59 7.69 10.49
CA LYS A 181 -6.91 7.32 11.02
C LYS A 181 -7.99 8.32 10.58
N THR A 182 -9.20 7.80 10.35
CA THR A 182 -10.38 8.62 10.00
C THR A 182 -11.21 9.02 11.21
N SER A 183 -11.06 8.33 12.34
CA SER A 183 -11.74 8.61 13.61
C SER A 183 -10.74 8.55 14.77
N ALA A 184 -11.20 8.98 15.95
CA ALA A 184 -10.39 8.89 17.16
C ALA A 184 -10.22 7.44 17.64
N ASP A 185 -11.12 6.53 17.24
CA ASP A 185 -11.13 5.15 17.72
C ASP A 185 -9.87 4.39 17.27
N PRO A 186 -9.27 3.57 18.16
CA PRO A 186 -8.15 2.71 17.77
C PRO A 186 -8.54 1.73 16.65
N VAL A 187 -7.61 1.46 15.74
CA VAL A 187 -7.82 0.58 14.57
C VAL A 187 -6.77 -0.53 14.53
N PRO A 188 -7.07 -1.70 13.94
CA PRO A 188 -6.05 -2.74 13.79
C PRO A 188 -4.93 -2.24 12.87
N VAL A 189 -3.68 -2.51 13.26
CA VAL A 189 -2.49 -2.13 12.49
C VAL A 189 -1.77 -3.38 12.03
N VAL A 190 -1.63 -3.56 10.72
CA VAL A 190 -0.93 -4.68 10.11
C VAL A 190 0.48 -4.25 9.68
N ILE A 191 1.50 -4.95 10.16
CA ILE A 191 2.90 -4.66 9.88
C ILE A 191 3.42 -5.62 8.81
N VAL A 192 3.93 -5.07 7.71
CA VAL A 192 4.53 -5.81 6.60
C VAL A 192 5.87 -5.20 6.18
N GLY A 193 6.53 -5.85 5.23
CA GLY A 193 7.84 -5.44 4.72
C GLY A 193 8.99 -6.01 5.53
N GLY A 194 10.17 -6.12 4.91
CA GLY A 194 11.35 -6.73 5.55
C GLY A 194 11.84 -5.98 6.79
N GLY A 195 11.58 -4.67 6.86
CA GLY A 195 11.86 -3.84 8.04
C GLY A 195 10.77 -3.87 9.09
N GLY A 196 9.72 -4.69 8.94
CA GLY A 196 8.61 -4.78 9.91
C GLY A 196 9.06 -5.13 11.33
N VAL A 197 10.29 -5.65 11.48
CA VAL A 197 10.97 -5.89 12.77
C VAL A 197 11.29 -4.62 13.56
N LEU A 198 11.29 -3.44 12.93
CA LEU A 198 11.50 -2.15 13.59
C LEU A 198 10.29 -1.69 14.43
N VAL A 199 9.15 -2.36 14.26
CA VAL A 199 7.89 -1.96 14.90
C VAL A 199 7.65 -2.79 16.17
N ARG A 200 7.38 -2.12 17.29
CA ARG A 200 6.90 -2.74 18.53
C ARG A 200 5.39 -2.73 18.60
N ASP A 201 4.84 -3.61 19.41
CA ASP A 201 3.43 -3.58 19.77
C ASP A 201 3.12 -2.33 20.59
N GLY A 202 1.84 -1.95 20.62
CA GLY A 202 1.37 -0.82 21.44
C GLY A 202 1.59 0.56 20.81
N LEU A 203 1.68 0.64 19.48
CA LEU A 203 1.65 1.91 18.76
C LEU A 203 0.40 2.72 19.16
N ALA A 204 0.56 4.04 19.34
CA ALA A 204 -0.59 4.88 19.62
C ALA A 204 -1.57 4.85 18.43
N GLY A 205 -2.86 4.71 18.73
CA GLY A 205 -3.91 4.58 17.72
C GLY A 205 -4.15 3.16 17.21
N ALA A 206 -3.30 2.20 17.58
CA ALA A 206 -3.53 0.79 17.28
C ALA A 206 -4.46 0.16 18.33
N SER A 207 -5.51 -0.53 17.89
CA SER A 207 -6.28 -1.43 18.77
C SER A 207 -5.49 -2.72 19.04
N GLU A 208 -4.76 -3.18 18.03
CA GLU A 208 -3.85 -4.31 18.06
C GLU A 208 -2.79 -4.13 16.96
N THR A 209 -1.65 -4.80 17.13
CA THR A 209 -0.58 -4.83 16.13
C THR A 209 -0.45 -6.27 15.63
N ILE A 210 -0.57 -6.45 14.32
CA ILE A 210 -0.62 -7.76 13.68
C ILE A 210 0.56 -7.88 12.73
N ARG A 211 1.43 -8.87 12.96
CA ARG A 211 2.50 -9.23 12.04
C ARG A 211 2.21 -10.63 11.49
N PRO A 212 1.58 -10.74 10.32
CA PRO A 212 1.16 -12.04 9.80
C PRO A 212 2.37 -12.87 9.34
N ASP A 213 2.17 -14.17 9.14
CA ASP A 213 3.18 -15.01 8.49
C ASP A 213 3.51 -14.45 7.11
N HIS A 214 4.78 -14.58 6.71
CA HIS A 214 5.28 -14.07 5.42
C HIS A 214 5.13 -12.56 5.19
N PHE A 215 4.99 -11.76 6.26
CA PHE A 215 4.87 -10.30 6.19
C PHE A 215 5.98 -9.62 5.37
N SER A 216 7.19 -10.19 5.33
CA SER A 216 8.35 -9.64 4.61
C SER A 216 8.20 -9.65 3.08
N VAL A 217 7.28 -10.48 2.54
CA VAL A 217 7.01 -10.60 1.10
C VAL A 217 5.58 -10.21 0.73
N ALA A 218 4.88 -9.47 1.60
CA ALA A 218 3.50 -9.06 1.40
C ALA A 218 3.26 -8.34 0.06
N SER A 219 4.18 -7.48 -0.38
CA SER A 219 4.07 -6.79 -1.68
C SER A 219 3.99 -7.77 -2.86
N ALA A 220 4.84 -8.80 -2.87
CA ALA A 220 4.83 -9.81 -3.94
C ALA A 220 3.54 -10.65 -3.90
N ILE A 221 3.07 -10.99 -2.70
CA ILE A 221 1.80 -11.71 -2.51
C ILE A 221 0.63 -10.85 -2.99
N GLY A 222 0.59 -9.57 -2.63
CA GLY A 222 -0.44 -8.65 -3.05
C GLY A 222 -0.51 -8.46 -4.55
N ALA A 223 0.65 -8.38 -5.23
CA ALA A 223 0.71 -8.36 -6.69
C ALA A 223 0.19 -9.66 -7.32
N ALA A 224 0.48 -10.82 -6.69
CA ALA A 224 0.09 -12.13 -7.19
C ALA A 224 -1.40 -12.44 -7.01
N ILE A 225 -2.03 -11.92 -5.94
CA ILE A 225 -3.45 -12.11 -5.62
C ILE A 225 -4.33 -10.94 -6.08
N ALA A 226 -3.75 -9.92 -6.72
CA ALA A 226 -4.50 -8.76 -7.19
C ALA A 226 -5.55 -9.18 -8.22
N GLN A 227 -6.72 -8.55 -8.10
CA GLN A 227 -7.90 -8.81 -8.92
C GLN A 227 -7.91 -7.87 -10.12
N VAL A 228 -8.52 -8.26 -11.22
CA VAL A 228 -8.73 -7.37 -12.37
C VAL A 228 -9.74 -6.30 -11.99
N GLY A 229 -9.37 -5.03 -12.18
CA GLY A 229 -10.21 -3.88 -11.84
C GLY A 229 -10.79 -3.19 -13.06
N ALA A 230 -11.97 -2.60 -12.90
CA ALA A 230 -12.51 -1.63 -13.84
C ALA A 230 -13.24 -0.50 -13.12
N GLU A 231 -13.18 0.69 -13.71
CA GLU A 231 -13.89 1.87 -13.22
C GLU A 231 -14.76 2.48 -14.33
N THR A 232 -15.90 3.02 -13.93
CA THR A 232 -16.64 3.99 -14.72
C THR A 232 -16.84 5.26 -13.92
N ASP A 233 -16.79 6.40 -14.61
CA ASP A 233 -17.10 7.71 -14.08
C ASP A 233 -17.92 8.46 -15.14
N ARG A 234 -19.21 8.64 -14.86
CA ARG A 234 -20.18 9.17 -15.83
C ARG A 234 -21.14 10.13 -15.17
N VAL A 235 -21.59 11.10 -15.97
CA VAL A 235 -22.66 12.03 -15.58
C VAL A 235 -23.97 11.54 -16.19
N TYR A 236 -24.97 11.37 -15.34
CA TYR A 236 -26.32 10.94 -15.68
C TYR A 236 -27.29 12.10 -15.49
N SER A 237 -28.12 12.36 -16.49
CA SER A 237 -29.17 13.37 -16.42
C SER A 237 -30.45 12.75 -15.84
N MET A 238 -31.00 13.34 -14.78
CA MET A 238 -32.26 12.86 -14.20
C MET A 238 -33.50 13.30 -14.99
N ALA A 239 -33.31 14.00 -16.12
CA ALA A 239 -34.39 14.24 -17.07
C ALA A 239 -34.71 13.04 -17.97
N SER A 240 -33.75 12.13 -18.17
CA SER A 240 -33.88 10.98 -19.09
C SER A 240 -34.08 9.65 -18.39
N MET A 241 -33.71 9.53 -17.11
CA MET A 241 -33.82 8.30 -16.34
C MET A 241 -33.87 8.59 -14.84
N THR A 242 -34.31 7.61 -14.07
CA THR A 242 -34.33 7.67 -12.61
C THR A 242 -32.93 7.42 -12.02
N ARG A 243 -32.75 7.81 -10.75
CA ARG A 243 -31.53 7.56 -9.98
C ARG A 243 -31.19 6.06 -9.92
N ASP A 244 -32.20 5.22 -9.67
CA ASP A 244 -32.01 3.77 -9.55
C ASP A 244 -31.63 3.12 -10.88
N GLU A 245 -32.21 3.59 -12.00
CA GLU A 245 -31.82 3.15 -13.35
C GLU A 245 -30.37 3.56 -13.66
N ALA A 246 -29.98 4.80 -13.36
CA ALA A 246 -28.61 5.27 -13.55
C ALA A 246 -27.60 4.46 -12.72
N MET A 247 -27.94 4.16 -11.47
CA MET A 247 -27.12 3.33 -10.58
C MET A 247 -26.98 1.89 -11.10
N THR A 248 -28.09 1.29 -11.55
CA THR A 248 -28.11 -0.05 -12.13
C THR A 248 -27.27 -0.11 -13.40
N GLU A 249 -27.40 0.89 -14.28
CA GLU A 249 -26.60 0.98 -15.50
C GLU A 249 -25.11 1.14 -15.18
N ALA A 250 -24.75 2.05 -14.28
CA ALA A 250 -23.36 2.30 -13.91
C ALA A 250 -22.69 1.03 -13.35
N ARG A 251 -23.38 0.30 -12.47
CA ARG A 251 -22.91 -0.98 -11.92
C ARG A 251 -22.74 -2.04 -13.00
N SER A 252 -23.76 -2.21 -13.85
CA SER A 252 -23.74 -3.20 -14.94
C SER A 252 -22.61 -2.95 -15.93
N VAL A 253 -22.45 -1.71 -16.39
CA VAL A 253 -21.40 -1.33 -17.34
C VAL A 253 -20.01 -1.53 -16.72
N THR A 254 -19.83 -1.20 -15.44
CA THR A 254 -18.53 -1.37 -14.77
C THR A 254 -18.19 -2.84 -14.59
N ALA A 255 -19.15 -3.66 -14.16
CA ALA A 255 -18.96 -5.11 -14.04
C ALA A 255 -18.59 -5.73 -15.40
N GLN A 256 -19.29 -5.36 -16.47
CA GLN A 256 -18.96 -5.84 -17.82
C GLN A 256 -17.55 -5.40 -18.25
N ARG A 257 -17.13 -4.17 -17.93
CA ARG A 257 -15.76 -3.72 -18.23
C ARG A 257 -14.69 -4.52 -17.48
N ALA A 258 -14.96 -4.94 -16.24
CA ALA A 258 -14.03 -5.82 -15.51
C ALA A 258 -13.90 -7.17 -16.23
N VAL A 259 -15.02 -7.75 -16.68
CA VAL A 259 -15.01 -8.99 -17.49
C VAL A 259 -14.26 -8.80 -18.81
N ASP A 260 -14.52 -7.71 -19.53
CA ASP A 260 -13.83 -7.38 -20.79
C ASP A 260 -12.32 -7.16 -20.57
N ALA A 261 -11.92 -6.72 -19.37
CA ALA A 261 -10.52 -6.58 -18.96
C ALA A 261 -9.87 -7.89 -18.50
N GLY A 262 -10.63 -8.99 -18.39
CA GLY A 262 -10.12 -10.32 -18.06
C GLY A 262 -10.58 -10.88 -16.70
N ALA A 263 -11.52 -10.23 -16.00
CA ALA A 263 -12.09 -10.77 -14.77
C ALA A 263 -13.01 -11.98 -15.06
N ASP A 264 -13.01 -12.97 -14.16
CA ASP A 264 -14.03 -14.02 -14.15
C ASP A 264 -15.38 -13.42 -13.74
N ALA A 265 -16.35 -13.47 -14.66
CA ALA A 265 -17.70 -12.94 -14.46
C ALA A 265 -18.41 -13.48 -13.20
N ALA A 266 -18.09 -14.70 -12.75
CA ALA A 266 -18.68 -15.29 -11.55
C ALA A 266 -18.15 -14.66 -10.24
N THR A 267 -17.00 -13.99 -10.31
CA THR A 267 -16.30 -13.40 -9.16
C THR A 267 -16.40 -11.88 -9.09
N VAL A 268 -17.01 -11.24 -10.11
CA VAL A 268 -17.08 -9.78 -10.18
C VAL A 268 -17.96 -9.22 -9.07
N GLU A 269 -17.40 -8.34 -8.26
CA GLU A 269 -18.09 -7.59 -7.23
C GLU A 269 -17.88 -6.09 -7.40
N ILE A 270 -18.85 -5.31 -6.92
CA ILE A 270 -18.75 -3.85 -6.87
C ILE A 270 -18.14 -3.47 -5.52
N THR A 271 -16.94 -2.91 -5.54
CA THR A 271 -16.20 -2.55 -4.31
C THR A 271 -16.49 -1.14 -3.84
N ASP A 272 -16.82 -0.25 -4.76
CA ASP A 272 -17.03 1.16 -4.46
C ASP A 272 -18.06 1.81 -5.39
N VAL A 273 -18.86 2.71 -4.82
CA VAL A 273 -19.87 3.50 -5.53
C VAL A 273 -19.96 4.89 -4.91
N ASP A 274 -19.53 5.88 -5.68
CA ASP A 274 -19.62 7.29 -5.35
C ASP A 274 -20.71 7.95 -6.18
N GLU A 275 -21.66 8.62 -5.49
CA GLU A 275 -22.68 9.43 -6.13
C GLU A 275 -22.54 10.89 -5.71
N ILE A 276 -22.27 11.76 -6.68
CA ILE A 276 -22.04 13.19 -6.47
C ILE A 276 -23.12 13.97 -7.21
N PRO A 277 -24.07 14.61 -6.49
CA PRO A 277 -25.05 15.49 -7.11
C PRO A 277 -24.37 16.70 -7.77
N LEU A 278 -24.70 16.97 -9.04
CA LEU A 278 -24.21 18.13 -9.79
C LEU A 278 -25.29 19.22 -9.81
N THR A 279 -25.46 19.88 -8.68
CA THR A 279 -26.52 20.86 -8.43
C THR A 279 -26.46 22.12 -9.31
N TYR A 280 -25.31 22.36 -9.95
CA TYR A 280 -25.09 23.49 -10.86
C TYR A 280 -25.48 23.19 -12.31
N LEU A 281 -25.83 21.94 -12.65
CA LEU A 281 -26.26 21.57 -14.00
C LEU A 281 -27.79 21.66 -14.14
N PRO A 282 -28.29 22.23 -15.26
CA PRO A 282 -29.70 22.08 -15.60
C PRO A 282 -30.00 20.59 -15.79
N SER A 283 -31.23 20.16 -15.50
CA SER A 283 -31.71 18.76 -15.53
C SER A 283 -31.47 17.91 -14.27
N ASN A 284 -30.94 18.50 -13.18
CA ASN A 284 -30.64 17.79 -11.92
C ASN A 284 -29.77 16.55 -12.20
N ALA A 285 -28.52 16.74 -12.60
CA ALA A 285 -27.63 15.64 -12.97
C ALA A 285 -26.90 15.06 -11.76
N ILE A 286 -26.54 13.78 -11.83
CA ILE A 286 -25.69 13.10 -10.85
C ILE A 286 -24.47 12.53 -11.56
N ARG A 287 -23.29 12.67 -10.95
CA ARG A 287 -22.10 11.96 -11.37
C ARG A 287 -22.03 10.67 -10.56
N ILE A 288 -22.09 9.53 -11.24
CA ILE A 288 -21.93 8.22 -10.60
C ILE A 288 -20.58 7.66 -11.03
N ARG A 289 -19.82 7.26 -10.03
CA ARG A 289 -18.58 6.52 -10.20
C ARG A 289 -18.74 5.16 -9.55
N VAL A 290 -18.31 4.12 -10.26
CA VAL A 290 -18.39 2.74 -9.79
C VAL A 290 -17.08 2.05 -10.07
N LYS A 291 -16.63 1.26 -9.09
CA LYS A 291 -15.50 0.36 -9.22
C LYS A 291 -15.95 -1.08 -9.09
N ALA A 292 -15.49 -1.92 -10.00
CA ALA A 292 -15.68 -3.36 -9.96
C ALA A 292 -14.34 -4.07 -9.96
N VAL A 293 -14.26 -5.19 -9.26
CA VAL A 293 -13.10 -6.08 -9.25
C VAL A 293 -13.57 -7.51 -9.44
N GLY A 294 -12.73 -8.36 -10.01
CA GLY A 294 -12.95 -9.80 -10.04
C GLY A 294 -11.64 -10.56 -10.21
N ASP A 295 -11.65 -11.84 -9.83
CA ASP A 295 -10.49 -12.69 -9.97
C ASP A 295 -10.09 -12.80 -11.44
N LEU A 296 -8.78 -12.87 -11.71
CA LEU A 296 -8.30 -13.03 -13.07
C LEU A 296 -8.84 -14.37 -13.61
N ALA A 297 -9.60 -14.31 -14.71
CA ALA A 297 -10.10 -15.51 -15.34
C ALA A 297 -8.92 -16.42 -15.70
N ALA A 298 -8.96 -17.68 -15.24
CA ALA A 298 -7.97 -18.65 -15.65
C ALA A 298 -8.03 -18.76 -17.18
N GLY A 299 -7.02 -18.20 -17.86
CA GLY A 299 -6.95 -18.30 -19.31
C GLY A 299 -7.03 -19.77 -19.69
N ASN A 300 -7.93 -20.14 -20.61
CA ASN A 300 -7.89 -21.42 -21.30
C ASN A 300 -6.57 -21.51 -22.09
N GLY A 301 -5.47 -21.76 -21.41
CA GLY A 301 -4.18 -22.12 -21.97
C GLY A 301 -4.22 -23.57 -22.43
N ALA A 302 -5.06 -23.88 -23.42
CA ALA A 302 -4.94 -25.02 -24.35
C ALA A 302 -6.26 -25.22 -25.14
N SER A 303 -6.46 -24.49 -26.25
CA SER A 303 -7.22 -25.04 -27.40
C SER A 303 -7.17 -24.13 -28.63
N SER A 304 -6.18 -24.34 -29.50
CA SER A 304 -6.37 -24.26 -30.97
C SER A 304 -5.17 -24.83 -31.74
N GLY A 305 -4.70 -26.02 -31.33
CA GLY A 305 -4.05 -26.94 -32.26
C GLY A 305 -5.12 -27.63 -33.08
N GLY A 306 -5.64 -26.96 -34.12
CA GLY A 306 -6.76 -27.44 -34.92
C GLY A 306 -6.66 -26.99 -36.38
N ALA A 307 -5.94 -27.79 -37.16
CA ALA A 307 -6.09 -28.08 -38.59
C ALA A 307 -6.32 -26.92 -39.58
N GLY A 308 -5.31 -26.72 -40.44
CA GLY A 308 -5.46 -26.07 -41.75
C GLY A 308 -4.49 -26.72 -42.75
N THR A 309 -4.99 -27.76 -43.42
CA THR A 309 -4.55 -28.43 -44.67
C THR A 309 -3.12 -28.26 -45.17
#